data_AF-A0A9D0ZKH8-F1
#
_entry.id   AF-A0A9D0ZKH8-F1
#
_cell.length_a   1.000
_cell.length_b   1.000
_cell.length_c   1.000
_cell.angle_alpha   90.00
_cell.angle_beta   90.00
_cell.angle_gamma   90.00
#
_symmetry.space_group_name_H-M   'P 1'
#
loop_
_entity.id
_entity.type
_entity.pdbx_description
1 polymer ?
#
loop_
_entity_poly.entity_id
_entity_poly.type
_entity_poly.pdbx_seq_one_letter_code
_entity_poly.pdbx_strand_id
1 'polypeptide(L)' 'MEPEKAKRKNWAGFVENEAVTFFEKFDLEKLTLEDGMGNKAKLQRTKNNSIKIEYTSSVVL' A
#
# COMPACT_ATOMS: atom_id res chain seq x y z
N MET A 1 -23.76 14.67 14.51
CA MET A 1 -23.45 13.56 13.58
C MET A 1 -22.04 13.83 13.06
N GLU A 2 -21.04 13.05 13.47
CA GLU A 2 -19.68 13.21 12.93
C GLU A 2 -19.66 12.63 11.50
N PRO A 3 -19.40 13.43 10.45
CA PRO A 3 -19.48 12.95 9.07
C PRO A 3 -18.20 12.23 8.58
N GLU A 4 -17.18 12.02 9.42
CA GLU A 4 -15.81 11.73 8.93
C GLU A 4 -15.20 10.39 9.32
N LYS A 5 -16.01 9.42 9.76
CA LYS A 5 -15.59 8.00 9.79
C LYS A 5 -16.15 7.24 8.60
N ALA A 6 -16.16 7.86 7.41
CA ALA A 6 -16.23 7.10 6.16
C ALA A 6 -15.18 6.00 6.29
N LYS A 7 -15.64 4.74 6.44
CA LYS A 7 -14.86 3.56 6.84
C LYS A 7 -13.45 3.65 6.25
N ARG A 8 -12.48 4.16 7.03
CA ARG A 8 -11.09 4.24 6.57
C ARG A 8 -10.72 2.81 6.23
N LYS A 9 -10.50 2.52 4.94
CA LYS A 9 -10.09 1.18 4.52
C LYS A 9 -8.86 0.81 5.33
N ASN A 10 -8.82 -0.43 5.80
CA ASN A 10 -7.62 -0.97 6.43
C ASN A 10 -6.44 -0.76 5.47
N TRP A 11 -5.31 -0.28 5.98
CA TRP A 11 -4.11 0.02 5.18
C TRP A 11 -3.69 -1.14 4.28
N ALA A 12 -3.66 -2.36 4.81
CA ALA A 12 -3.32 -3.55 4.01
C ALA A 12 -4.34 -3.77 2.87
N GLY A 13 -5.63 -3.59 3.17
CA GLY A 13 -6.69 -3.68 2.17
C GLY A 13 -6.59 -2.63 1.05
N PHE A 14 -6.13 -1.41 1.36
CA PHE A 14 -5.83 -0.39 0.36
C PHE A 14 -4.62 -0.77 -0.50
N VAL A 15 -3.56 -1.27 0.14
CA VAL A 15 -2.32 -1.65 -0.57
C VAL A 15 -2.58 -2.82 -1.51
N GLU A 16 -3.25 -3.87 -1.03
CA GLU A 16 -3.49 -5.11 -1.79
C GLU A 16 -4.50 -4.96 -2.93
N ASN A 17 -5.29 -3.88 -2.95
CA ASN A 17 -6.27 -3.61 -4.01
C ASN A 17 -5.88 -2.39 -4.84
N GLU A 18 -6.11 -1.19 -4.33
CA GLU A 18 -5.96 0.04 -5.09
C GLU A 18 -4.50 0.30 -5.49
N ALA A 19 -3.55 0.10 -4.57
CA ALA A 19 -2.16 0.38 -4.87
C ALA A 19 -1.57 -0.66 -5.85
N VAL A 20 -1.89 -1.95 -5.69
CA VAL A 20 -1.54 -2.99 -6.67
C VAL A 20 -2.15 -2.70 -8.03
N THR A 21 -3.45 -2.36 -8.08
CA THR A 21 -4.12 -2.03 -9.35
C THR A 21 -3.46 -0.85 -10.06
N PHE A 22 -3.11 0.20 -9.32
CA PHE A 22 -2.38 1.35 -9.85
C PHE A 22 -0.99 0.94 -10.36
N PHE A 23 -0.27 0.14 -9.58
CA PHE A 23 1.07 -0.34 -9.90
C PHE A 23 1.08 -1.14 -11.22
N GLU A 24 0.11 -2.04 -11.41
CA GLU A 24 -0.04 -2.81 -12.64
C GLU A 24 -0.48 -1.96 -13.82
N LYS A 25 -1.48 -1.08 -13.62
CA LYS A 25 -2.05 -0.24 -14.69
C LYS A 25 -1.01 0.65 -15.36
N PHE A 26 -0.03 1.13 -14.61
CA PHE A 26 1.02 2.01 -15.11
C PHE A 26 2.36 1.28 -15.33
N ASP A 27 2.35 -0.05 -15.28
CA ASP A 27 3.51 -0.90 -15.53
C ASP A 27 4.74 -0.51 -14.70
N LEU A 28 4.52 -0.21 -13.42
CA LEU A 28 5.59 0.28 -12.54
C LEU A 28 6.51 -0.87 -12.13
N GLU A 29 7.80 -0.54 -11.93
CA GLU A 29 8.79 -1.49 -11.41
C GLU A 29 8.92 -1.41 -9.88
N LYS A 30 8.66 -0.24 -9.28
CA LYS A 30 8.77 0.00 -7.84
C LYS A 30 7.89 1.16 -7.38
N LEU A 31 7.25 1.01 -6.22
CA LEU A 31 6.43 2.02 -5.57
C LEU A 31 6.59 1.93 -4.05
N THR A 32 6.76 3.06 -3.39
CA THR A 32 6.78 3.17 -1.92
C THR A 32 5.63 4.05 -1.48
N LEU A 33 4.90 3.64 -0.44
CA LEU A 33 3.69 4.29 0.07
C LEU A 33 3.81 4.48 1.58
N GLU A 34 3.28 5.58 2.09
CA GLU A 34 3.18 5.89 3.51
C GLU A 34 1.86 6.63 3.79
N ASP A 35 1.12 6.21 4.81
CA ASP A 35 -0.19 6.80 5.15
C ASP A 35 -0.12 8.02 6.07
N GLY A 36 1.10 8.42 6.48
CA GLY A 36 1.34 9.50 7.44
C GLY A 36 1.04 9.13 8.89
N MET A 37 0.63 7.89 9.18
CA MET A 37 0.37 7.36 10.53
C MET A 37 1.35 6.24 10.90
N GLY A 38 2.47 6.15 10.17
CA GLY A 38 3.53 5.18 10.42
C GLY A 38 3.34 3.84 9.72
N ASN A 39 2.28 3.65 8.92
CA ASN A 39 2.15 2.48 8.06
C ASN A 39 2.83 2.75 6.72
N LYS A 40 3.75 1.88 6.34
CA LYS A 40 4.47 1.94 5.06
C LYS A 40 4.31 0.63 4.31
N ALA A 41 4.34 0.74 2.98
CA ALA A 41 4.37 -0.39 2.09
C ALA A 41 5.31 -0.13 0.92
N LYS A 42 5.95 -1.17 0.44
CA LYS A 42 6.78 -1.15 -0.76
C LYS A 42 6.31 -2.25 -1.71
N LEU A 43 5.92 -1.86 -2.91
CA LEU A 43 5.63 -2.75 -4.01
C LEU A 43 6.86 -2.79 -4.92
N GLN A 44 7.28 -3.98 -5.29
CA GLN A 44 8.39 -4.17 -6.21
C GLN A 44 8.08 -5.31 -7.16
N ARG A 45 8.26 -5.06 -8.46
CA ARG A 45 8.15 -6.11 -9.45
C ARG A 45 9.38 -7.01 -9.36
N THR A 46 9.13 -8.29 -9.47
CA THR A 46 10.17 -9.33 -9.39
C THR A 46 10.50 -9.84 -10.78
N LYS A 47 11.60 -10.60 -10.90
CA LYS A 47 12.07 -11.11 -12.20
C LYS A 47 11.07 -12.01 -12.93
N ASN A 48 10.11 -12.62 -12.22
CA ASN A 48 9.05 -13.44 -12.80
C ASN A 48 7.75 -12.65 -13.04
N ASN A 49 7.82 -11.32 -13.04
CA ASN A 49 6.70 -10.40 -13.20
C ASN A 49 5.65 -10.43 -12.07
N SER A 50 5.93 -11.13 -10.96
CA SER A 50 5.07 -11.06 -9.75
C SER A 50 5.35 -9.80 -8.94
N ILE A 51 4.37 -9.35 -8.16
CA ILE A 51 4.50 -8.18 -7.28
C ILE A 51 4.85 -8.65 -5.87
N LYS A 52 6.00 -8.21 -5.36
CA LYS A 52 6.36 -8.36 -3.96
C LYS A 52 5.86 -7.15 -3.19
N ILE A 53 5.09 -7.39 -2.12
CA ILE A 53 4.63 -6.36 -1.19
C ILE A 53 5.37 -6.53 0.14
N GLU A 54 6.02 -5.47 0.61
CA GLU A 54 6.72 -5.42 1.90
C GLU A 54 6.06 -4.37 2.78
N TYR A 55 5.49 -4.77 3.90
CA TYR A 55 4.96 -3.84 4.90
C TYR A 55 6.05 -3.46 5.90
N THR A 56 6.07 -2.21 6.31
CA THR A 56 6.95 -1.73 7.39
C THR A 56 6.18 -0.75 8.23
N SER A 57 6.07 -1.02 9.53
CA SER A 57 5.50 -0.08 10.49
C SER A 57 6.61 0.63 11.23
N SER A 58 6.51 1.95 11.37
CA SER A 58 7.42 2.76 12.19
C SER A 58 6.99 2.86 13.65
N VAL A 59 5.93 2.14 14.05
CA VAL A 59 5.53 2.01 15.45
C VAL A 59 6.55 1.12 16.15
N VAL A 60 7.58 1.74 16.72
CA VAL A 60 8.38 1.12 17.78
C VAL A 60 7.44 1.03 18.99
N LEU A 61 7.04 -0.19 19.35
CA LEU A 61 6.34 -0.47 20.61
C LEU A 61 7.25 -0.16 21.80
#